data_AF-V9IBS9-F1
#
_entry.id   AF-V9IBS9-F1
#
_cell.length_a   1.000
_cell.length_b   1.000
_cell.length_c   1.000
_cell.angle_alpha   90.00
_cell.angle_beta   90.00
_cell.angle_gamma   90.00
#
_symmetry.space_group_name_H-M   'P 1'
#
loop_
_entity.id
_entity.type
_entity.pdbx_description
1 polymer ?
#
loop_
_entity_poly.entity_id
_entity_poly.type
_entity_poly.pdbx_seq_one_letter_code
_entity_poly.pdbx_strand_id
1 'polypeptide(L)'
;MDNSETKVISKLNDREKKQAALPIAVFGMEMVEKFYSKQFTDKEEGLMQLKEELKTFDPEVSKHSANKTARAAILLLHRALRDKVFSVYSLAAQLIRIFFSEFATRVSSTEIARSVERLLPELLTKSGDTTPRIHNMAVHTILSMADCKCVRELHIIPVHLTRPVSSSTHQRLALSRLEMVEQLILSHGISTDKQSGLTCRTLSELGSTGLHHPAEAVRKVSERILVLVYKVNPRLVRKQLPPDDDITRRNLLYRQLFHEFDLIDLEV
;
A
#
# COMPACT_ATOMS: atom_id res chain seq x y z
N MET A 1 35.89 -37.37 25.18
CA MET A 1 34.84 -37.14 24.18
C MET A 1 34.23 -35.79 24.53
N ASP A 2 34.74 -34.78 23.86
CA ASP A 2 34.50 -33.37 24.16
C ASP A 2 33.21 -32.94 23.45
N ASN A 3 32.11 -32.83 24.20
CA ASN A 3 30.83 -32.38 23.68
C ASN A 3 30.76 -30.85 23.82
N SER A 4 31.54 -30.17 22.98
CA SER A 4 31.45 -28.71 22.83
C SER A 4 30.21 -28.39 21.99
N GLU A 5 29.04 -28.43 22.61
CA GLU A 5 27.89 -27.68 22.11
C GLU A 5 28.29 -26.20 22.10
N THR A 6 28.69 -25.71 20.93
CA THR A 6 28.91 -24.30 20.68
C THR A 6 27.56 -23.62 20.86
N LYS A 7 27.27 -23.18 22.09
CA LYS A 7 26.13 -22.36 22.45
C LYS A 7 26.27 -21.09 21.60
N VAL A 8 25.58 -21.04 20.46
CA VAL A 8 25.50 -19.84 19.64
C VAL A 8 24.84 -18.80 20.55
N ILE A 9 25.66 -17.92 21.14
CA ILE A 9 25.18 -16.84 22.00
C ILE A 9 24.34 -15.96 21.09
N SER A 10 23.03 -16.13 21.21
CA SER A 10 22.10 -15.41 20.35
C SER A 10 22.32 -13.91 20.49
N LYS A 11 22.51 -13.23 19.37
CA LYS A 11 22.76 -11.78 19.30
C LYS A 11 21.50 -10.95 19.62
N LEU A 12 20.34 -11.60 19.71
CA LEU A 12 19.07 -10.98 20.03
C LEU A 12 18.90 -10.81 21.54
N ASN A 13 18.43 -9.64 21.96
CA ASN A 13 17.98 -9.46 23.34
C ASN A 13 16.63 -10.18 23.59
N ASP A 14 16.24 -10.36 24.85
CA ASP A 14 15.03 -11.13 25.20
C ASP A 14 13.74 -10.52 24.63
N ARG A 15 13.70 -9.19 24.48
CA ARG A 15 12.56 -8.50 23.86
C ARG A 15 12.47 -8.83 22.37
N GLU A 16 13.60 -8.82 21.67
CA GLU A 16 13.70 -9.14 20.25
C GLU A 16 13.36 -10.61 20.01
N LYS A 17 13.86 -11.54 20.85
CA LYS A 17 13.49 -12.95 20.80
C LYS A 17 11.98 -13.16 20.95
N LYS A 18 11.34 -12.46 21.89
CA LYS A 18 9.88 -12.52 22.07
C LYS A 18 9.13 -11.99 20.84
N GLN A 19 9.57 -10.89 20.26
CA GLN A 19 8.94 -10.31 19.06
C GLN A 19 9.15 -11.18 17.82
N ALA A 20 10.30 -11.82 17.71
CA ALA A 20 10.68 -12.66 16.59
C ALA A 20 10.39 -14.15 16.82
N ALA A 21 9.68 -14.52 17.89
CA ALA A 21 9.46 -15.93 18.26
C ALA A 21 8.86 -16.76 17.09
N LEU A 22 7.93 -16.17 16.34
CA LEU A 22 7.35 -16.82 15.17
C LEU A 22 8.36 -16.94 14.01
N PRO A 23 9.01 -15.85 13.54
CA PRO A 23 10.09 -15.95 12.56
C PRO A 23 11.17 -16.95 12.94
N ILE A 24 11.61 -16.97 14.19
CA ILE A 24 12.64 -17.91 14.69
C ILE A 24 12.15 -19.34 14.57
N ALA A 25 10.89 -19.59 14.93
CA ALA A 25 10.30 -20.92 14.83
C ALA A 25 10.14 -21.42 13.39
N VAL A 26 10.05 -20.51 12.40
CA VAL A 26 9.82 -20.87 10.99
C VAL A 26 11.10 -20.92 10.18
N PHE A 27 11.95 -19.89 10.28
CA PHE A 27 13.16 -19.72 9.46
C PHE A 27 14.46 -20.00 10.23
N GLY A 28 14.35 -20.34 11.51
CA GLY A 28 15.51 -20.55 12.37
C GLY A 28 16.11 -19.25 12.93
N MET A 29 16.92 -19.42 13.98
CA MET A 29 17.56 -18.29 14.67
C MET A 29 18.56 -17.56 13.75
N GLU A 30 19.37 -18.31 13.00
CA GLU A 30 20.47 -17.77 12.19
C GLU A 30 19.99 -16.76 11.14
N MET A 31 18.94 -17.10 10.37
CA MET A 31 18.35 -16.17 9.41
C MET A 31 17.77 -14.94 10.13
N VAL A 32 17.03 -15.15 11.23
CA VAL A 32 16.35 -14.05 11.91
C VAL A 32 17.33 -13.06 12.53
N GLU A 33 18.46 -13.52 13.06
CA GLU A 33 19.51 -12.65 13.61
C GLU A 33 20.02 -11.63 12.59
N LYS A 34 20.06 -11.99 11.30
CA LYS A 34 20.45 -11.08 10.22
C LYS A 34 19.54 -9.85 10.12
N PHE A 35 18.23 -10.01 10.34
CA PHE A 35 17.25 -8.90 10.34
C PHE A 35 17.39 -7.96 11.56
N TYR A 36 18.13 -8.38 12.58
CA TYR A 36 18.37 -7.61 13.81
C TYR A 36 19.80 -7.11 13.92
N SER A 37 20.70 -7.52 13.01
CA SER A 37 22.06 -7.02 12.94
C SER A 37 22.10 -5.49 12.79
N LYS A 38 23.17 -4.88 13.28
CA LYS A 38 23.44 -3.46 13.03
C LYS A 38 23.99 -3.22 11.62
N GLN A 39 24.60 -4.23 11.01
CA GLN A 39 25.15 -4.15 9.66
C GLN A 39 24.02 -4.30 8.64
N PHE A 40 23.95 -3.40 7.66
CA PHE A 40 22.90 -3.44 6.65
C PHE A 40 23.11 -4.60 5.66
N THR A 41 24.35 -5.00 5.42
CA THR A 41 24.74 -6.14 4.57
C THR A 41 24.16 -7.45 5.10
N ASP A 42 24.21 -7.67 6.41
CA ASP A 42 23.59 -8.83 7.04
C ASP A 42 22.07 -8.84 6.77
N LYS A 43 21.40 -7.69 6.91
CA LYS A 43 19.95 -7.58 6.64
C LYS A 43 19.61 -7.85 5.18
N GLU A 44 20.44 -7.38 4.25
CA GLU A 44 20.29 -7.67 2.82
C GLU A 44 20.43 -9.16 2.55
N GLU A 45 21.44 -9.80 3.14
CA GLU A 45 21.62 -11.24 3.05
C GLU A 45 20.40 -11.98 3.62
N GLY A 46 19.89 -11.57 4.78
CA GLY A 46 18.68 -12.14 5.37
C GLY A 46 17.45 -12.01 4.47
N LEU A 47 17.28 -10.86 3.79
CA LEU A 47 16.21 -10.65 2.80
C LEU A 47 16.38 -11.55 1.57
N MET A 48 17.61 -11.74 1.09
CA MET A 48 17.89 -12.64 -0.03
C MET A 48 17.62 -14.09 0.35
N GLN A 49 18.02 -14.52 1.54
CA GLN A 49 17.70 -15.87 2.02
C GLN A 49 16.18 -16.05 2.19
N LEU A 50 15.46 -15.07 2.75
CA LEU A 50 14.00 -15.11 2.87
C LEU A 50 13.32 -15.23 1.50
N LYS A 51 13.85 -14.54 0.48
CA LYS A 51 13.37 -14.66 -0.90
C LYS A 51 13.52 -16.07 -1.44
N GLU A 52 14.68 -16.69 -1.23
CA GLU A 52 14.90 -18.06 -1.67
C GLU A 52 14.01 -19.05 -0.93
N GLU A 53 13.85 -18.92 0.40
CA GLU A 53 12.91 -19.74 1.20
C GLU A 53 11.46 -19.65 0.68
N LEU A 54 11.00 -18.45 0.32
CA LEU A 54 9.64 -18.28 -0.23
C LEU A 54 9.49 -18.88 -1.63
N LYS A 55 10.56 -18.92 -2.42
CA LYS A 55 10.56 -19.49 -3.78
C LYS A 55 10.62 -21.01 -3.77
N THR A 56 11.43 -21.59 -2.89
CA THR A 56 11.61 -23.03 -2.75
C THR A 56 10.55 -23.67 -1.85
N PHE A 57 9.65 -22.88 -1.28
CA PHE A 57 8.58 -23.39 -0.42
C PHE A 57 7.69 -24.38 -1.17
N ASP A 58 7.72 -25.62 -0.68
CA ASP A 58 6.85 -26.70 -1.11
C ASP A 58 5.90 -27.07 0.05
N PRO A 59 4.57 -26.97 -0.13
CA PRO A 59 3.59 -27.37 0.87
C PRO A 59 3.71 -28.83 1.32
N GLU A 60 4.20 -29.73 0.47
CA GLU A 60 4.28 -31.18 0.78
C GLU A 60 5.51 -31.53 1.62
N VAL A 61 6.61 -30.79 1.42
CA VAL A 61 7.90 -31.03 2.08
C VAL A 61 8.08 -30.13 3.31
N SER A 62 7.44 -28.96 3.33
CA SER A 62 7.67 -27.98 4.38
C SER A 62 7.10 -28.40 5.73
N LYS A 63 7.89 -28.16 6.79
CA LYS A 63 7.48 -28.39 8.19
C LYS A 63 6.36 -27.44 8.65
N HIS A 64 6.09 -26.37 7.90
CA HIS A 64 5.14 -25.32 8.28
C HIS A 64 4.16 -25.02 7.16
N SER A 65 2.91 -24.73 7.54
CA SER A 65 1.89 -24.36 6.58
C SER A 65 2.21 -23.02 5.91
N ALA A 66 1.76 -22.84 4.67
CA ALA A 66 1.94 -21.59 3.92
C ALA A 66 1.46 -20.36 4.70
N ASN A 67 0.36 -20.47 5.45
CA ASN A 67 -0.13 -19.40 6.33
C ASN A 67 0.86 -19.04 7.45
N LYS A 68 1.46 -20.04 8.11
CA LYS A 68 2.43 -19.80 9.19
C LYS A 68 3.71 -19.18 8.63
N THR A 69 4.17 -19.66 7.48
CA THR A 69 5.33 -19.13 6.75
C THR A 69 5.09 -17.70 6.27
N ALA A 70 3.94 -17.41 5.69
CA ALA A 70 3.51 -16.06 5.30
C ALA A 70 3.57 -15.11 6.49
N ARG A 71 2.94 -15.49 7.61
CA ARG A 71 2.89 -14.65 8.81
C ARG A 71 4.29 -14.34 9.36
N ALA A 72 5.20 -15.31 9.33
CA ALA A 72 6.59 -15.13 9.72
C ALA A 72 7.33 -14.18 8.75
N ALA A 73 7.20 -14.40 7.45
CA ALA A 73 7.85 -13.58 6.42
C ALA A 73 7.40 -12.12 6.50
N ILE A 74 6.10 -11.88 6.68
CA ILE A 74 5.52 -10.54 6.81
C ILE A 74 6.03 -9.81 8.04
N LEU A 75 6.30 -10.48 9.16
CA LEU A 75 6.90 -9.85 10.33
C LEU A 75 8.33 -9.34 10.04
N LEU A 76 9.12 -10.14 9.32
CA LEU A 76 10.47 -9.76 8.90
C LEU A 76 10.44 -8.63 7.86
N LEU A 77 9.56 -8.71 6.87
CA LEU A 77 9.37 -7.66 5.85
C LEU A 77 8.89 -6.36 6.45
N HIS A 78 7.93 -6.40 7.37
CA HIS A 78 7.46 -5.21 8.10
C HIS A 78 8.59 -4.55 8.91
N ARG A 79 9.49 -5.35 9.49
CA ARG A 79 10.69 -4.82 10.15
C ARG A 79 11.65 -4.18 9.13
N ALA A 80 11.93 -4.85 8.03
CA ALA A 80 12.87 -4.37 7.02
C ALA A 80 12.37 -3.12 6.26
N LEU A 81 11.05 -2.96 6.08
CA LEU A 81 10.44 -1.74 5.53
C LEU A 81 10.72 -0.50 6.39
N ARG A 82 10.89 -0.69 7.71
CA ARG A 82 11.18 0.38 8.66
C ARG A 82 12.67 0.67 8.79
N ASP A 83 13.51 0.02 8.00
CA ASP A 83 14.94 0.26 8.04
C ASP A 83 15.27 1.69 7.57
N LYS A 84 16.32 2.25 8.16
CA LYS A 84 16.82 3.59 7.81
C LYS A 84 17.68 3.54 6.55
N VAL A 85 18.27 2.39 6.25
CA VAL A 85 19.12 2.20 5.08
C VAL A 85 18.24 1.93 3.86
N PHE A 86 18.37 2.78 2.85
CA PHE A 86 17.56 2.72 1.64
C PHE A 86 17.66 1.36 0.93
N SER A 87 18.86 0.76 0.88
CA SER A 87 19.06 -0.50 0.16
C SER A 87 18.24 -1.65 0.77
N VAL A 88 18.25 -1.77 2.10
CA VAL A 88 17.40 -2.72 2.86
C VAL A 88 15.92 -2.47 2.61
N TYR A 89 15.47 -1.21 2.69
CA TYR A 89 14.08 -0.83 2.38
C TYR A 89 13.70 -1.22 0.94
N SER A 90 14.55 -0.93 -0.04
CA SER A 90 14.28 -1.20 -1.45
C SER A 90 14.17 -2.69 -1.74
N LEU A 91 15.01 -3.51 -1.10
CA LEU A 91 14.99 -4.95 -1.23
C LEU A 91 13.75 -5.54 -0.53
N ALA A 92 13.37 -5.01 0.64
CA ALA A 92 12.13 -5.39 1.32
C ALA A 92 10.89 -5.06 0.49
N ALA A 93 10.82 -3.87 -0.10
CA ALA A 93 9.73 -3.46 -0.98
C ALA A 93 9.63 -4.34 -2.23
N GLN A 94 10.76 -4.71 -2.83
CA GLN A 94 10.80 -5.67 -3.93
C GLN A 94 10.31 -7.06 -3.50
N LEU A 95 10.76 -7.55 -2.35
CA LEU A 95 10.37 -8.87 -1.85
C LEU A 95 8.88 -8.92 -1.46
N ILE A 96 8.30 -7.81 -0.98
CA ILE A 96 6.85 -7.71 -0.76
C ILE A 96 6.08 -7.90 -2.07
N ARG A 97 6.54 -7.29 -3.16
CA ARG A 97 5.90 -7.48 -4.47
C ARG A 97 5.95 -8.95 -4.90
N ILE A 98 7.13 -9.58 -4.80
CA ILE A 98 7.33 -11.00 -5.10
C ILE A 98 6.42 -11.88 -4.21
N PHE A 99 6.33 -11.56 -2.92
CA PHE A 99 5.46 -12.28 -1.99
C PHE A 99 4.00 -12.26 -2.45
N PHE A 100 3.46 -11.09 -2.80
CA PHE A 100 2.06 -10.99 -3.24
C PHE A 100 1.81 -11.52 -4.65
N SER A 101 2.79 -11.45 -5.55
CA SER A 101 2.64 -11.97 -6.92
C SER A 101 2.83 -13.48 -7.02
N GLU A 102 3.78 -14.04 -6.28
CA GLU A 102 4.19 -15.44 -6.43
C GLU A 102 3.74 -16.31 -5.26
N PHE A 103 3.90 -15.86 -4.01
CA PHE A 103 3.66 -16.70 -2.82
C PHE A 103 2.20 -16.68 -2.34
N ALA A 104 1.54 -15.52 -2.43
CA ALA A 104 0.23 -15.27 -1.83
C ALA A 104 -0.90 -16.17 -2.36
N THR A 105 -0.75 -16.76 -3.55
CA THR A 105 -1.73 -17.72 -4.10
C THR A 105 -1.85 -19.00 -3.28
N ARG A 106 -0.82 -19.34 -2.48
CA ARG A 106 -0.79 -20.51 -1.59
C ARG A 106 -1.32 -20.21 -0.19
N VAL A 107 -1.69 -18.96 0.08
CA VAL A 107 -2.03 -18.45 1.41
C VAL A 107 -3.52 -18.15 1.49
N SER A 108 -4.14 -18.38 2.64
CA SER A 108 -5.56 -18.09 2.83
C SER A 108 -5.85 -16.58 2.73
N SER A 109 -7.04 -16.23 2.22
CA SER A 109 -7.50 -14.84 2.11
C SER A 109 -7.42 -14.07 3.43
N THR A 110 -7.76 -14.72 4.55
CA THR A 110 -7.68 -14.09 5.89
C THR A 110 -6.25 -13.70 6.27
N GLU A 111 -5.25 -14.49 5.87
CA GLU A 111 -3.86 -14.19 6.18
C GLU A 111 -3.28 -13.16 5.20
N ILE A 112 -3.72 -13.16 3.93
CA ILE A 112 -3.42 -12.09 2.98
C ILE A 112 -3.97 -10.75 3.49
N ALA A 113 -5.21 -10.72 3.99
CA ALA A 113 -5.80 -9.52 4.59
C ALA A 113 -4.94 -8.96 5.73
N ARG A 114 -4.56 -9.80 6.70
CA ARG A 114 -3.67 -9.40 7.81
C ARG A 114 -2.30 -8.93 7.32
N SER A 115 -1.80 -9.52 6.24
CA SER A 115 -0.52 -9.17 5.65
C SER A 115 -0.56 -7.75 5.06
N VAL A 116 -1.60 -7.44 4.29
CA VAL A 116 -1.84 -6.11 3.72
C VAL A 116 -2.05 -5.09 4.83
N GLU A 117 -2.89 -5.36 5.83
CA GLU A 117 -3.15 -4.44 6.96
C GLU A 117 -1.89 -4.09 7.75
N ARG A 118 -0.92 -5.01 7.81
CA ARG A 118 0.35 -4.78 8.51
C ARG A 118 1.33 -3.95 7.69
N LEU A 119 1.43 -4.18 6.38
CA LEU A 119 2.42 -3.52 5.52
C LEU A 119 1.94 -2.16 4.98
N LEU A 120 0.64 -2.04 4.68
CA LEU A 120 0.07 -0.87 4.01
C LEU A 120 0.28 0.44 4.79
N PRO A 121 0.10 0.52 6.12
CA PRO A 121 0.34 1.78 6.85
C PRO A 121 1.77 2.29 6.75
N GLU A 122 2.75 1.39 6.74
CA GLU A 122 4.17 1.75 6.58
C GLU A 122 4.43 2.27 5.16
N LEU A 123 3.94 1.56 4.14
CA LEU A 123 4.09 1.97 2.75
C LEU A 123 3.40 3.32 2.47
N LEU A 124 2.21 3.56 3.03
CA LEU A 124 1.52 4.85 2.92
C LEU A 124 2.31 5.98 3.58
N THR A 125 2.97 5.70 4.71
CA THR A 125 3.85 6.69 5.34
C THR A 125 5.03 7.03 4.43
N LYS A 126 5.65 6.01 3.81
CA LYS A 126 6.77 6.16 2.87
C LYS A 126 6.36 6.80 1.54
N SER A 127 5.10 6.68 1.12
CA SER A 127 4.57 7.39 -0.03
C SER A 127 4.43 8.91 0.22
N GLY A 128 4.53 9.36 1.48
CA GLY A 128 4.64 10.77 1.83
C GLY A 128 6.07 11.29 2.00
N ASP A 129 7.11 10.49 1.73
CA ASP A 129 8.51 10.83 2.00
C ASP A 129 9.02 12.02 1.15
N THR A 130 10.07 12.71 1.60
CA THR A 130 10.68 13.83 0.85
C THR A 130 11.56 13.30 -0.27
N THR A 131 12.12 12.10 -0.09
CA THR A 131 13.04 11.46 -1.03
C THR A 131 12.25 10.82 -2.16
N PRO A 132 12.37 11.32 -3.41
CA PRO A 132 11.57 10.83 -4.53
C PRO A 132 11.72 9.32 -4.76
N ARG A 133 12.93 8.78 -4.57
CA ARG A 133 13.18 7.34 -4.72
C ARG A 133 12.43 6.48 -3.70
N ILE A 134 12.28 6.95 -2.46
CA ILE A 134 11.52 6.24 -1.41
C ILE A 134 10.03 6.31 -1.74
N HIS A 135 9.54 7.51 -2.06
CA HIS A 135 8.17 7.78 -2.48
C HIS A 135 7.75 6.90 -3.66
N ASN A 136 8.50 6.95 -4.77
CA ASN A 136 8.19 6.18 -5.99
C ASN A 136 8.17 4.67 -5.72
N MET A 137 9.12 4.17 -4.92
CA MET A 137 9.15 2.75 -4.54
C MET A 137 7.93 2.36 -3.71
N ALA A 138 7.49 3.21 -2.77
CA ALA A 138 6.32 2.96 -1.95
C ALA A 138 5.05 2.92 -2.80
N VAL A 139 4.83 3.94 -3.64
CA VAL A 139 3.70 4.03 -4.56
C VAL A 139 3.65 2.81 -5.48
N HIS A 140 4.78 2.49 -6.13
CA HIS A 140 4.87 1.33 -7.01
C HIS A 140 4.57 0.01 -6.28
N THR A 141 5.01 -0.14 -5.03
CA THR A 141 4.74 -1.34 -4.22
C THR A 141 3.26 -1.44 -3.86
N ILE A 142 2.62 -0.34 -3.46
CA ILE A 142 1.17 -0.32 -3.14
C ILE A 142 0.34 -0.67 -4.38
N LEU A 143 0.64 -0.06 -5.52
CA LEU A 143 -0.09 -0.33 -6.77
C LEU A 143 0.12 -1.78 -7.24
N SER A 144 1.36 -2.29 -7.17
CA SER A 144 1.64 -3.71 -7.48
C SER A 144 0.87 -4.67 -6.56
N MET A 145 0.74 -4.34 -5.27
CA MET A 145 -0.09 -5.12 -4.35
C MET A 145 -1.57 -5.06 -4.73
N ALA A 146 -2.09 -3.89 -5.09
CA ALA A 146 -3.48 -3.70 -5.49
C ALA A 146 -3.83 -4.45 -6.80
N ASP A 147 -2.85 -4.61 -7.69
CA ASP A 147 -3.02 -5.35 -8.93
C ASP A 147 -3.08 -6.88 -8.72
N CYS A 148 -2.57 -7.40 -7.61
CA CYS A 148 -2.64 -8.83 -7.30
C CYS A 148 -4.09 -9.25 -7.02
N LYS A 149 -4.61 -10.25 -7.75
CA LYS A 149 -6.00 -10.72 -7.65
C LYS A 149 -6.42 -11.05 -6.21
N CYS A 150 -5.57 -11.77 -5.48
CA CYS A 150 -5.82 -12.17 -4.09
C CYS A 150 -5.93 -10.99 -3.10
N VAL A 151 -5.35 -9.83 -3.44
CA VAL A 151 -5.45 -8.60 -2.65
C VAL A 151 -6.61 -7.73 -3.12
N ARG A 152 -6.85 -7.68 -4.44
CA ARG A 152 -7.91 -6.88 -5.06
C ARG A 152 -9.30 -7.28 -4.54
N GLU A 153 -9.55 -8.58 -4.40
CA GLU A 153 -10.81 -9.13 -3.87
C GLU A 153 -11.06 -8.77 -2.40
N LEU A 154 -10.04 -8.31 -1.66
CA LEU A 154 -10.18 -7.92 -0.26
C LEU A 154 -10.58 -6.45 -0.08
N HIS A 155 -10.44 -5.63 -1.13
CA HIS A 155 -10.79 -4.20 -1.14
C HIS A 155 -10.11 -3.33 -0.05
N ILE A 156 -9.09 -3.84 0.65
CA ILE A 156 -8.40 -3.13 1.72
C ILE A 156 -7.68 -1.88 1.20
N ILE A 157 -6.87 -2.03 0.14
CA ILE A 157 -6.04 -0.92 -0.37
C ILE A 157 -6.90 0.26 -0.86
N PRO A 158 -7.91 0.06 -1.74
CA PRO A 158 -8.72 1.18 -2.19
C PRO A 158 -9.50 1.85 -1.04
N VAL A 159 -10.04 1.08 -0.09
CA VAL A 159 -10.74 1.65 1.10
C VAL A 159 -9.81 2.55 1.93
N HIS A 160 -8.53 2.19 2.07
CA HIS A 160 -7.55 3.03 2.75
C HIS A 160 -7.17 4.28 1.95
N LEU A 161 -7.02 4.15 0.64
CA LEU A 161 -6.61 5.25 -0.24
C LEU A 161 -7.72 6.30 -0.40
N THR A 162 -8.98 5.87 -0.47
CA THR A 162 -10.15 6.72 -0.72
C THR A 162 -10.73 7.42 0.51
N ARG A 163 -10.09 7.31 1.69
CA ARG A 163 -10.51 8.08 2.86
C ARG A 163 -10.45 9.59 2.57
N PRO A 164 -11.44 10.39 3.01
CA PRO A 164 -11.43 11.84 2.77
C PRO A 164 -10.11 12.49 3.16
N VAL A 165 -9.66 13.45 2.33
CA VAL A 165 -8.45 14.21 2.58
C VAL A 165 -8.84 15.53 3.23
N SER A 166 -8.36 15.76 4.45
CA SER A 166 -8.57 17.04 5.14
C SER A 166 -7.55 18.08 4.68
N SER A 167 -7.86 19.37 4.87
CA SER A 167 -6.92 20.48 4.67
C SER A 167 -5.69 20.42 5.59
N SER A 168 -5.79 19.68 6.70
CA SER A 168 -4.67 19.41 7.63
C SER A 168 -3.75 18.27 7.18
N THR A 169 -4.15 17.50 6.16
CA THR A 169 -3.32 16.41 5.63
C THR A 169 -2.09 17.00 4.94
N HIS A 170 -0.91 16.45 5.21
CA HIS A 170 0.31 16.94 4.59
C HIS A 170 0.27 16.78 3.06
N GLN A 171 0.60 17.85 2.32
CA GLN A 171 0.41 17.94 0.86
C GLN A 171 0.99 16.76 0.06
N ARG A 172 2.18 16.26 0.42
CA ARG A 172 2.82 15.14 -0.30
C ARG A 172 2.06 13.83 -0.13
N LEU A 173 1.55 13.58 1.08
CA LEU A 173 0.76 12.38 1.36
C LEU A 173 -0.60 12.46 0.69
N ALA A 174 -1.25 13.63 0.75
CA ALA A 174 -2.50 13.89 0.05
C ALA A 174 -2.36 13.65 -1.47
N LEU A 175 -1.35 14.26 -2.08
CA LEU A 175 -1.06 14.12 -3.52
C LEU A 175 -0.81 12.66 -3.89
N SER A 176 0.11 11.99 -3.20
CA SER A 176 0.45 10.59 -3.44
C SER A 176 -0.77 9.67 -3.35
N ARG A 177 -1.66 9.90 -2.37
CA ARG A 177 -2.88 9.10 -2.22
C ARG A 177 -3.86 9.32 -3.37
N LEU A 178 -4.11 10.58 -3.75
CA LEU A 178 -5.02 10.88 -4.84
C LEU A 178 -4.50 10.37 -6.19
N GLU A 179 -3.20 10.50 -6.45
CA GLU A 179 -2.57 9.95 -7.67
C GLU A 179 -2.70 8.43 -7.71
N MET A 180 -2.50 7.73 -6.59
CA MET A 180 -2.75 6.29 -6.53
C MET A 180 -4.23 5.94 -6.77
N VAL A 181 -5.18 6.72 -6.22
CA VAL A 181 -6.61 6.51 -6.49
C VAL A 181 -6.93 6.71 -7.97
N GLU A 182 -6.42 7.78 -8.58
CA GLU A 182 -6.57 8.03 -10.03
C GLU A 182 -6.07 6.83 -10.85
N GLN A 183 -4.86 6.33 -10.55
CA GLN A 183 -4.32 5.15 -11.22
C GLN A 183 -5.21 3.91 -11.04
N LEU A 184 -5.76 3.68 -9.83
CA LEU A 184 -6.68 2.57 -9.59
C LEU A 184 -8.01 2.71 -10.34
N ILE A 185 -8.53 3.94 -10.49
CA ILE A 185 -9.73 4.17 -11.32
C ILE A 185 -9.43 3.82 -12.78
N LEU A 186 -8.26 4.23 -13.30
CA LEU A 186 -7.87 3.96 -14.69
C LEU A 186 -7.60 2.47 -14.94
N SER A 187 -7.03 1.75 -13.97
CA SER A 187 -6.66 0.34 -14.14
C SER A 187 -7.76 -0.66 -13.77
N HIS A 188 -8.54 -0.39 -12.71
CA HIS A 188 -9.58 -1.30 -12.20
C HIS A 188 -11.00 -0.83 -12.48
N GLY A 189 -11.18 0.43 -12.86
CA GLY A 189 -12.49 1.03 -13.09
C GLY A 189 -13.18 1.48 -11.80
N ILE A 190 -14.37 2.06 -11.97
CA ILE A 190 -15.26 2.44 -10.87
C ILE A 190 -16.17 1.26 -10.56
N SER A 191 -16.17 0.82 -9.30
CA SER A 191 -16.90 -0.37 -8.87
C SER A 191 -18.32 -0.03 -8.40
N THR A 192 -19.24 -0.96 -8.63
CA THR A 192 -20.62 -0.93 -8.11
C THR A 192 -20.73 -1.55 -6.72
N ASP A 193 -19.72 -2.29 -6.25
CA ASP A 193 -19.70 -2.86 -4.92
C ASP A 193 -19.44 -1.79 -3.85
N LYS A 194 -20.36 -1.71 -2.89
CA LYS A 194 -20.33 -0.77 -1.77
C LYS A 194 -19.09 -0.91 -0.89
N GLN A 195 -18.51 -2.12 -0.80
CA GLN A 195 -17.34 -2.39 0.05
C GLN A 195 -16.01 -2.21 -0.69
N SER A 196 -16.04 -1.97 -2.00
CA SER A 196 -14.83 -1.91 -2.82
C SER A 196 -13.90 -0.73 -2.53
N GLY A 197 -14.43 0.34 -1.92
CA GLY A 197 -13.74 1.63 -1.77
C GLY A 197 -13.67 2.48 -3.05
N LEU A 198 -13.93 1.92 -4.23
CA LEU A 198 -13.90 2.62 -5.53
C LEU A 198 -15.30 2.91 -6.08
N THR A 199 -16.26 3.23 -5.20
CA THR A 199 -17.61 3.58 -5.65
C THR A 199 -17.69 5.03 -6.11
N CYS A 200 -18.63 5.33 -7.01
CA CYS A 200 -18.88 6.73 -7.41
C CYS A 200 -19.09 7.65 -6.20
N ARG A 201 -19.76 7.16 -5.14
CA ARG A 201 -20.03 7.96 -3.93
C ARG A 201 -18.74 8.29 -3.19
N THR A 202 -17.93 7.28 -2.87
CA THR A 202 -16.67 7.46 -2.13
C THR A 202 -15.71 8.34 -2.92
N LEU A 203 -15.61 8.13 -4.23
CA LEU A 203 -14.74 8.91 -5.10
C LEU A 203 -15.23 10.36 -5.28
N SER A 204 -16.54 10.60 -5.35
CA SER A 204 -17.12 11.95 -5.39
C SER A 204 -16.83 12.72 -4.09
N GLU A 205 -17.00 12.07 -2.94
CA GLU A 205 -16.71 12.66 -1.63
C GLU A 205 -15.21 12.97 -1.48
N LEU A 206 -14.35 12.02 -1.86
CA LEU A 206 -12.90 12.20 -1.89
C LEU A 206 -12.50 13.40 -2.76
N GLY A 207 -12.97 13.43 -4.01
CA GLY A 207 -12.67 14.52 -4.94
C GLY A 207 -13.17 15.87 -4.41
N SER A 208 -14.40 15.93 -3.90
CA SER A 208 -14.96 17.15 -3.31
C SER A 208 -14.14 17.66 -2.11
N THR A 209 -13.71 16.77 -1.21
CA THR A 209 -12.87 17.17 -0.06
C THR A 209 -11.48 17.64 -0.51
N GLY A 210 -10.89 16.99 -1.52
CA GLY A 210 -9.60 17.35 -2.08
C GLY A 210 -9.57 18.68 -2.84
N LEU A 211 -10.71 19.12 -3.41
CA LEU A 211 -10.84 20.46 -4.03
C LEU A 211 -10.59 21.60 -3.04
N HIS A 212 -10.83 21.39 -1.75
CA HIS A 212 -10.63 22.40 -0.71
C HIS A 212 -9.24 22.34 -0.05
N HIS A 213 -8.34 21.50 -0.57
CA HIS A 213 -6.99 21.38 -0.04
C HIS A 213 -6.13 22.62 -0.39
N PRO A 214 -5.25 23.11 0.51
CA PRO A 214 -4.43 24.31 0.27
C PRO A 214 -3.44 24.19 -0.89
N ALA A 215 -2.90 22.98 -1.12
CA ALA A 215 -1.97 22.73 -2.22
C ALA A 215 -2.67 22.57 -3.57
N GLU A 216 -2.25 23.33 -4.58
CA GLU A 216 -2.82 23.32 -5.94
C GLU A 216 -2.72 21.96 -6.62
N ALA A 217 -1.58 21.27 -6.49
CA ALA A 217 -1.38 19.96 -7.09
C ALA A 217 -2.46 18.95 -6.62
N VAL A 218 -2.81 18.97 -5.33
CA VAL A 218 -3.85 18.11 -4.75
C VAL A 218 -5.22 18.44 -5.35
N ARG A 219 -5.54 19.74 -5.50
CA ARG A 219 -6.80 20.17 -6.12
C ARG A 219 -6.91 19.69 -7.57
N LYS A 220 -5.84 19.82 -8.36
CA LYS A 220 -5.79 19.36 -9.75
C LYS A 220 -6.04 17.86 -9.90
N VAL A 221 -5.47 17.03 -9.03
CA VAL A 221 -5.74 15.58 -9.06
C VAL A 221 -7.19 15.28 -8.63
N SER A 222 -7.70 16.02 -7.66
CA SER A 222 -9.09 15.87 -7.19
C SER A 222 -10.10 16.20 -8.29
N GLU A 223 -9.85 17.25 -9.07
CA GLU A 223 -10.62 17.61 -10.27
C GLU A 223 -10.62 16.47 -11.30
N ARG A 224 -9.45 15.90 -11.62
CA ARG A 224 -9.38 14.75 -12.55
C ARG A 224 -10.17 13.54 -12.05
N ILE A 225 -10.10 13.23 -10.75
CA ILE A 225 -10.91 12.16 -10.15
C ILE A 225 -12.41 12.46 -10.31
N LEU A 226 -12.85 13.70 -10.05
CA LEU A 226 -14.26 14.08 -10.22
C LEU A 226 -14.70 13.96 -11.67
N VAL A 227 -13.86 14.36 -12.62
CA VAL A 227 -14.12 14.19 -14.07
C VAL A 227 -14.27 12.71 -14.43
N LEU A 228 -13.39 11.83 -13.92
CA LEU A 228 -13.51 10.38 -14.14
C LEU A 228 -14.82 9.81 -13.58
N VAL A 229 -15.25 10.25 -12.40
CA VAL A 229 -16.52 9.83 -11.81
C VAL A 229 -17.71 10.42 -12.55
N TYR A 230 -17.61 11.66 -13.03
CA TYR A 230 -18.64 12.37 -13.77
C TYR A 230 -19.00 11.62 -15.05
N LYS A 231 -17.99 11.13 -15.80
CA LYS A 231 -18.19 10.29 -17.00
C LYS A 231 -19.03 9.04 -16.74
N VAL A 232 -19.06 8.52 -15.51
CA VAL A 232 -19.82 7.31 -15.14
C VAL A 232 -21.16 7.66 -14.51
N ASN A 233 -21.23 8.69 -13.66
CA ASN A 233 -22.45 9.10 -12.98
C ASN A 233 -22.51 10.63 -12.76
N PRO A 234 -22.93 11.40 -13.78
CA PRO A 234 -23.03 12.86 -13.70
C PRO A 234 -23.92 13.35 -12.56
N ARG A 235 -25.06 12.67 -12.36
CA ARG A 235 -26.09 13.05 -11.38
C ARG A 235 -25.56 13.04 -9.95
N LEU A 236 -24.74 12.05 -9.62
CA LEU A 236 -24.18 11.92 -8.27
C LEU A 236 -23.16 13.02 -7.99
N VAL A 237 -22.27 13.30 -8.94
CA VAL A 237 -21.25 14.35 -8.81
C VAL A 237 -21.90 15.72 -8.65
N ARG A 238 -22.90 16.05 -9.47
CA ARG A 238 -23.67 17.30 -9.36
C ARG A 238 -24.36 17.47 -8.01
N LYS A 239 -24.82 16.38 -7.39
CA LYS A 239 -25.44 16.42 -6.05
C LYS A 239 -24.41 16.67 -4.94
N GLN A 240 -23.16 16.28 -5.13
CA GLN A 240 -22.10 16.42 -4.13
C GLN A 240 -21.44 17.81 -4.17
N LEU A 241 -21.48 18.47 -5.33
CA LEU A 241 -20.91 19.81 -5.54
C LEU A 241 -21.95 20.91 -5.25
N PRO A 242 -21.51 22.16 -5.00
CA PRO A 242 -22.41 23.30 -4.94
C PRO A 242 -23.22 23.45 -6.24
N PRO A 243 -24.41 24.08 -6.20
CA PRO A 243 -25.21 24.29 -7.39
C PRO A 243 -24.43 25.08 -8.44
N ASP A 244 -24.64 24.75 -9.71
CA ASP A 244 -24.01 25.45 -10.82
C ASP A 244 -24.75 26.76 -11.12
N ASP A 245 -24.46 27.78 -10.31
CA ASP A 245 -25.01 29.13 -10.44
C ASP A 245 -23.90 30.17 -10.70
N ASP A 246 -24.31 31.39 -11.10
CA ASP A 246 -23.38 32.48 -11.38
C ASP A 246 -22.50 32.85 -10.17
N ILE A 247 -22.94 32.56 -8.95
CA ILE A 247 -22.19 32.81 -7.72
C ILE A 247 -21.05 31.80 -7.59
N THR A 248 -21.34 30.52 -7.76
CA THR A 248 -20.36 29.44 -7.68
C THR A 248 -19.35 29.51 -8.83
N ARG A 249 -19.80 29.87 -10.04
CA ARG A 249 -18.93 30.09 -11.21
C ARG A 249 -17.98 31.29 -11.08
N ARG A 250 -18.14 32.18 -10.08
CA ARG A 250 -17.13 33.21 -9.76
C ARG A 250 -15.86 32.62 -9.16
N ASN A 251 -15.95 31.47 -8.50
CA ASN A 251 -14.78 30.77 -8.02
C ASN A 251 -14.10 30.06 -9.19
N LEU A 252 -12.85 30.42 -9.46
CA LEU A 252 -12.07 29.90 -10.59
C LEU A 252 -12.04 28.37 -10.62
N LEU A 253 -11.98 27.72 -9.45
CA LEU A 253 -11.94 26.26 -9.32
C LEU A 253 -13.21 25.61 -9.84
N TYR A 254 -14.38 26.07 -9.39
CA TYR A 254 -15.66 25.51 -9.85
C TYR A 254 -15.94 25.87 -11.30
N ARG A 255 -15.50 27.06 -11.74
CA ARG A 255 -15.64 27.48 -13.14
C ARG A 255 -14.90 26.54 -14.10
N GLN A 256 -13.68 26.14 -13.77
CA GLN A 256 -12.90 25.20 -14.58
C GLN A 256 -13.55 23.82 -14.57
N LEU A 257 -13.90 23.32 -13.39
CA LEU A 257 -14.53 22.01 -13.23
C LEU A 257 -15.88 21.90 -13.98
N PHE A 258 -16.75 22.90 -13.86
CA PHE A 258 -18.03 22.89 -14.57
C PHE A 258 -17.85 23.04 -16.09
N HIS A 259 -16.85 23.79 -16.54
CA HIS A 259 -16.51 23.84 -17.96
C HIS A 259 -16.10 22.46 -18.50
N GLU A 260 -15.29 21.70 -17.76
CA GLU A 260 -14.95 20.32 -18.13
C GLU A 260 -16.17 19.39 -18.16
N PHE A 261 -17.12 19.58 -17.24
CA PHE A 261 -18.39 18.82 -17.28
C PHE A 261 -19.26 19.21 -18.47
N ASP A 262 -19.34 20.49 -18.82
CA ASP A 262 -20.05 20.99 -20.00
C ASP A 262 -19.47 20.37 -21.27
N LEU A 263 -18.14 20.27 -21.38
CA LEU A 263 -17.47 19.60 -22.51
C LEU A 263 -17.85 18.11 -22.62
N ILE A 264 -17.89 17.40 -21.50
CA ILE A 264 -18.27 15.98 -21.48
C ILE A 264 -19.74 15.79 -21.86
N ASP A 265 -20.63 16.65 -21.38
CA ASP A 265 -22.05 16.60 -21.73
C ASP A 265 -22.31 16.91 -23.21
N LEU A 266 -21.42 17.66 -23.88
CA LEU A 266 -21.49 17.94 -25.31
C LEU A 266 -20.96 16.79 -26.19
N GLU A 267 -20.14 15.90 -25.64
CA GLU A 267 -19.58 14.73 -26.35
C GLU A 267 -20.51 13.50 -26.34
N VAL A 268 -21.57 13.51 -25.52
CA VAL A 268 -22.55 12.41 -25.34
C VAL A 268 -23.84 12.69 -26.10
#